data_AF-A0A182D719-F1
#
_entry.id   AF-A0A182D719-F1
#
_cell.length_a   1.000
_cell.length_b   1.000
_cell.length_c   1.000
_cell.angle_alpha   90.00
_cell.angle_beta   90.00
_cell.angle_gamma   90.00
#
_symmetry.space_group_name_H-M   'P 1'
#
loop_
_entity.id
_entity.type
_entity.pdbx_description
1 polymer ?
#
loop_
_entity_poly.entity_id
_entity_poly.type
_entity_poly.pdbx_seq_one_letter_code
_entity_poly.pdbx_strand_id
1 'polypeptide(L)' 'MDIYDRFSCPSDHLRLTFRCVVRQGNIDQKSPESLPQRVHACWLQPEAPVAPQAAQ' A
#
# COMPACT_ATOMS: atom_id res chain seq x y z
N MET A 1 22.88 2.77 10.56
CA MET A 1 21.42 2.56 10.63
C MET A 1 20.79 3.45 9.56
N ASP A 2 21.07 3.14 8.30
CA ASP A 2 20.99 4.12 7.20
C ASP A 2 19.80 3.88 6.27
N ILE A 3 19.06 2.80 6.50
CA ILE A 3 17.88 2.45 5.70
C ILE A 3 16.71 3.37 6.08
N TYR A 4 16.52 3.66 7.37
CA TYR A 4 15.42 4.50 7.83
C TYR A 4 15.59 5.99 7.52
N ASP A 5 16.83 6.46 7.35
CA ASP A 5 17.15 7.85 6.98
C ASP A 5 16.94 8.11 5.47
N ARG A 6 17.31 7.13 4.62
CA ARG A 6 17.20 7.22 3.14
C ARG A 6 15.79 7.36 2.61
N PHE A 7 14.77 6.99 3.38
CA PHE A 7 13.38 7.10 2.91
C PHE A 7 12.74 8.45 3.20
N SER A 8 13.35 9.32 4.03
CA SER A 8 12.86 10.66 4.39
C SER A 8 11.33 10.74 4.62
N CYS A 9 10.71 9.64 5.02
CA CYS A 9 9.27 9.52 5.13
C CYS A 9 8.98 9.40 6.61
N PRO A 10 8.25 10.36 7.20
CA PRO A 10 7.87 10.26 8.60
C PRO A 10 7.17 8.92 8.81
N SER A 11 7.37 8.28 9.96
CA SER A 11 6.77 6.99 10.32
C SER A 11 5.26 6.92 10.01
N ASP A 12 4.58 8.07 9.97
CA ASP A 12 3.21 8.24 9.48
C ASP A 12 2.97 7.81 8.03
N HIS A 13 3.85 8.15 7.08
CA HIS A 13 3.67 7.74 5.68
C HIS A 13 3.66 6.22 5.54
N LEU A 14 4.62 5.54 6.16
CA LEU A 14 4.67 4.08 6.21
C LEU A 14 3.40 3.48 6.86
N ARG A 15 2.95 4.06 7.98
CA ARG A 15 1.73 3.64 8.67
C ARG A 15 0.51 3.78 7.75
N LEU A 16 0.37 4.89 7.05
CA LEU A 16 -0.74 5.17 6.15
C LEU A 16 -0.70 4.26 4.91
N THR A 17 0.47 4.07 4.29
CA THR A 17 0.64 3.14 3.16
C THR A 17 0.27 1.71 3.57
N PHE A 18 0.75 1.22 4.71
CA PHE A 18 0.41 -0.13 5.18
C PHE A 18 -1.08 -0.27 5.47
N ARG A 19 -1.69 0.76 6.07
CA ARG A 19 -3.15 0.82 6.28
C ARG A 19 -3.91 0.78 4.95
N CYS A 20 -3.47 1.51 3.92
CA CYS A 20 -4.03 1.48 2.58
C CYS A 20 -3.94 0.08 1.97
N VAL A 21 -2.78 -0.57 2.07
CA VAL A 21 -2.59 -1.93 1.56
C VAL A 21 -3.55 -2.86 2.29
N VAL A 22 -3.55 -2.94 3.62
CA VAL A 22 -4.39 -3.90 4.36
C VAL A 22 -5.90 -3.69 4.13
N ARG A 23 -6.37 -2.44 4.02
CA ARG A 23 -7.80 -2.14 3.82
C ARG A 23 -8.39 -2.64 2.50
N GLN A 24 -7.56 -2.89 1.49
CA GLN A 24 -8.02 -3.41 0.19
C GLN A 24 -8.35 -4.93 0.21
N GLY A 25 -8.20 -5.62 1.35
CA GLY A 25 -8.64 -7.02 1.51
C GLY A 25 -7.60 -8.07 1.13
N ASN A 26 -8.04 -9.29 0.83
CA ASN A 26 -7.14 -10.43 0.60
C ASN A 26 -6.17 -10.20 -0.57
N ILE A 27 -4.97 -10.75 -0.45
CA ILE A 27 -3.97 -10.77 -1.51
C ILE A 27 -4.25 -11.99 -2.37
N ASP A 28 -4.41 -11.78 -3.68
CA ASP A 28 -4.58 -12.88 -4.61
C ASP A 28 -3.26 -13.67 -4.72
N GLN A 29 -3.33 -14.96 -4.42
CA GLN A 29 -2.15 -15.84 -4.42
C GLN A 29 -1.82 -16.36 -5.83
N LYS A 30 -2.71 -16.17 -6.81
CA LYS A 30 -2.54 -16.61 -8.20
C LYS A 30 -1.91 -15.51 -9.07
N SER A 31 -1.93 -14.27 -8.60
CA SER A 31 -1.36 -13.09 -9.25
C SER A 31 -0.43 -12.36 -8.28
N PRO A 32 0.76 -12.93 -8.01
CA PRO A 32 1.72 -12.35 -7.06
C PRO A 32 2.21 -10.96 -7.49
N GLU A 33 2.17 -10.65 -8.79
CA GLU A 33 2.50 -9.34 -9.36
C GLU A 33 1.48 -8.23 -9.06
N SER A 34 0.25 -8.59 -8.67
CA SER A 34 -0.77 -7.62 -8.23
C SER A 34 -0.44 -6.98 -6.87
N LEU A 35 0.32 -7.68 -6.02
CA LEU A 35 0.72 -7.15 -4.72
C LEU A 35 1.72 -5.97 -4.85
N PRO A 36 2.83 -6.07 -5.61
CA PRO A 36 3.71 -4.93 -5.89
C PRO A 36 2.97 -3.72 -6.45
N GLN A 37 2.04 -3.91 -7.40
CA GLN A 37 1.25 -2.82 -7.98
C GLN A 37 0.38 -2.13 -6.93
N ARG A 38 -0.27 -2.91 -6.06
CA ARG A 38 -1.08 -2.41 -4.95
C ARG A 38 -0.24 -1.64 -3.93
N VAL A 39 0.93 -2.15 -3.57
CA VAL A 39 1.87 -1.46 -2.67
C VAL A 39 2.34 -0.15 -3.28
N HIS A 40 2.70 -0.14 -4.56
CA HIS A 40 3.13 1.06 -5.27
C HIS A 40 2.01 2.12 -5.32
N ALA A 41 0.77 1.74 -5.62
CA ALA A 41 -0.38 2.65 -5.60
C ALA A 41 -0.61 3.27 -4.22
N CYS A 42 -0.52 2.47 -3.15
CA CYS A 42 -0.65 2.96 -1.77
C CYS A 42 0.55 3.80 -1.30
N TRP A 43 1.73 3.62 -1.90
CA TRP A 43 2.88 4.48 -1.64
C TRP A 43 2.68 5.87 -2.25
N LEU A 44 2.16 5.92 -3.49
CA LEU A 44 1.85 7.19 -4.15
C LEU A 44 0.70 7.95 -3.47
N GLN A 45 -0.34 7.23 -3.03
CA GLN A 45 -1.53 7.82 -2.42
C GLN A 45 -2.00 7.01 -1.19
N PRO A 46 -1.34 7.16 -0.04
CA PRO A 46 -1.65 6.36 1.16
C PRO A 46 -2.99 6.72 1.83
N GLU A 47 -3.56 7.85 1.45
CA GLU A 47 -4.84 8.37 1.93
C GLU A 47 -5.97 8.21 0.90
N ALA A 48 -5.68 7.57 -0.25
CA ALA A 48 -6.68 7.35 -1.28
C ALA A 48 -7.91 6.65 -0.67
N PRO A 49 -9.12 7.15 -0.95
CA PRO A 49 -10.33 6.44 -0.57
C PRO A 49 -10.27 5.05 -1.21
N VAL A 50 -10.53 4.02 -0.40
CA VAL A 50 -10.67 2.65 -0.92
C VAL A 50 -11.85 2.71 -1.87
N ALA A 51 -11.58 2.73 -3.18
CA ALA A 51 -12.63 2.53 -4.16
C ALA A 51 -13.28 1.19 -3.80
N PRO A 52 -14.60 1.15 -3.56
CA PRO A 52 -15.26 -0.13 -3.36
C PRO A 52 -14.87 -0.99 -4.55
N GLN A 53 -14.29 -2.15 -4.27
CA GLN A 53 -14.09 -3.18 -5.30
C GLN A 53 -15.46 -3.35 -5.94
N ALA A 54 -15.63 -2.83 -7.15
CA ALA A 54 -16.84 -3.06 -7.89
C ALA A 54 -16.95 -4.57 -7.97
N ALA A 55 -17.99 -5.13 -7.37
CA ALA A 55 -18.29 -6.54 -7.45
C ALA A 55 -18.37 -6.89 -8.95
N GLN A 56 -17.38 -7.64 -9.43
CA GLN A 56 -17.36 -8.27 -10.74
C GLN A 56 -17.32 -9.77 -10.52
#